data_AF-A0A8J6FVR7-F1
#
_entry.id   AF-A0A8J6FVR7-F1
#
_cell.length_a   1.000
_cell.length_b   1.000
_cell.length_c   1.000
_cell.angle_alpha   90.00
_cell.angle_beta   90.00
_cell.angle_gamma   90.00
#
_symmetry.space_group_name_H-M   'P 1'
#
loop_
_entity.id
_entity.type
_entity.pdbx_description
1 polymer ?
#
loop_
_entity_poly.entity_id
_entity_poly.type
_entity_poly.pdbx_seq_one_letter_code
_entity_poly.pdbx_strand_id
1 'polypeptide(L)'
;MAAPAQQSSQSVGGKSKGKAQFLPAKRARRCDAGGPRQLEPGLQGILITCNMNERKCVEEAYSLLNEYGDDMYGPEKFIDKDQQLSGSEGEDDDAEAALKKEVGDIKASTEMRLRRFQSVESGANNVVFIRTLGIEPEKLVHHILQDMYKTKKKKTRVILRMLPISGTCKAFLEDMKKYAETFLEPWFKAPNKGTFQIVYKS
;
A
#
# COMPACT_ATOMS: atom_id res chain seq x y z
N MET A 1 57.00 32.48 63.99
CA MET A 1 57.51 31.25 63.38
C MET A 1 56.35 30.30 63.17
N ALA A 2 56.29 29.67 61.99
CA ALA A 2 55.39 28.59 61.55
C ALA A 2 53.93 28.95 61.19
N ALA A 3 53.64 28.96 59.88
CA ALA A 3 52.38 28.45 59.31
C ALA A 3 52.55 26.93 59.05
N PRO A 4 51.47 26.13 58.94
CA PRO A 4 50.88 25.92 57.60
C PRO A 4 49.35 25.58 57.53
N ALA A 5 48.78 25.96 56.38
CA ALA A 5 47.88 25.27 55.43
C ALA A 5 46.70 24.32 55.83
N GLN A 6 45.60 24.56 55.07
CA GLN A 6 44.62 23.68 54.40
C GLN A 6 43.18 23.51 54.97
N GLN A 7 42.24 24.13 54.21
CA GLN A 7 40.97 23.63 53.60
C GLN A 7 39.90 22.96 54.51
N SER A 8 38.57 23.13 54.38
CA SER A 8 37.67 23.62 53.33
C SER A 8 36.20 23.69 53.87
N SER A 9 35.33 24.51 53.27
CA SER A 9 33.86 24.31 53.05
C SER A 9 33.21 25.67 52.72
N GLN A 10 32.93 26.00 51.45
CA GLN A 10 31.71 25.75 50.66
C GLN A 10 30.39 26.31 51.22
N SER A 11 29.82 27.29 50.50
CA SER A 11 28.40 27.37 50.07
C SER A 11 28.29 28.52 49.03
N VAL A 12 28.47 28.24 47.74
CA VAL A 12 27.47 27.83 46.73
C VAL A 12 26.31 28.83 46.58
N GLY A 13 26.50 29.80 45.69
CA GLY A 13 25.47 30.72 45.19
C GLY A 13 25.56 30.84 43.67
N GLY A 14 25.22 29.77 42.94
CA GLY A 14 25.17 29.74 41.49
C GLY A 14 23.74 29.54 40.99
N LYS A 15 23.13 30.59 40.44
CA LYS A 15 21.80 30.57 39.80
C LYS A 15 21.79 29.52 38.68
N SER A 16 21.12 28.38 38.88
CA SER A 16 20.86 27.44 37.78
C SER A 16 19.68 27.98 36.96
N LYS A 17 19.93 28.25 35.68
CA LYS A 17 18.87 28.51 34.71
C LYS A 17 18.13 27.19 34.50
N GLY A 18 16.89 27.12 34.96
CA GLY A 18 16.03 25.95 34.74
C GLY A 18 15.91 25.66 33.25
N LYS A 19 16.40 24.49 32.82
CA LYS A 19 16.10 23.97 31.49
C LYS A 19 14.60 23.69 31.45
N ALA A 20 13.85 24.52 30.75
CA ALA A 20 12.48 24.21 30.37
C ALA A 20 12.53 22.92 29.55
N GLN A 21 12.18 21.80 30.18
CA GLN A 21 11.90 20.57 29.45
C GLN A 21 10.64 20.83 28.64
N PHE A 22 10.82 21.10 27.34
CA PHE A 22 9.75 21.00 26.39
C PHE A 22 9.27 19.55 26.44
N LEU A 23 8.17 19.30 27.15
CA LEU A 23 7.39 18.09 26.96
C LEU A 23 7.01 18.07 25.48
N PRO A 24 7.33 17.01 24.72
CA PRO A 24 6.87 16.94 23.34
C PRO A 24 5.36 17.05 23.39
N ALA A 25 4.81 18.04 22.68
CA ALA A 25 3.38 18.20 22.52
C ALA A 25 2.82 16.82 22.22
N LYS A 26 1.92 16.32 23.09
CA LYS A 26 1.17 15.08 22.84
C LYS A 26 0.72 15.19 21.40
N ARG A 27 1.25 14.33 20.53
CA ARG A 27 0.88 14.30 19.11
C ARG A 27 -0.62 14.40 19.10
N ALA A 28 -1.15 15.53 18.61
CA ALA A 28 -2.55 15.64 18.29
C ALA A 28 -2.85 14.34 17.54
N ARG A 29 -3.83 13.57 18.03
CA ARG A 29 -4.28 12.38 17.30
C ARG A 29 -4.41 12.85 15.88
N ARG A 30 -3.55 12.34 14.98
CA ARG A 30 -3.72 12.62 13.56
C ARG A 30 -5.14 12.20 13.32
N CYS A 31 -6.00 13.17 13.01
CA CYS A 31 -7.30 12.87 12.48
C CYS A 31 -7.05 11.83 11.40
N ASP A 32 -7.77 10.71 11.44
CA ASP A 32 -7.85 9.69 10.38
C ASP A 32 -8.46 10.31 9.10
N ALA A 33 -7.92 11.44 8.67
CA ALA A 33 -8.12 12.00 7.36
C ALA A 33 -7.40 11.05 6.41
N GLY A 34 -8.21 10.21 5.76
CA GLY A 34 -7.81 9.03 4.99
C GLY A 34 -6.46 9.17 4.31
N GLY A 35 -5.52 8.32 4.74
CA GLY A 35 -4.26 8.17 4.03
C GLY A 35 -4.50 7.71 2.59
N PRO A 36 -3.52 7.90 1.69
CA PRO A 36 -3.62 7.59 0.25
C PRO A 36 -3.74 6.09 -0.09
N ARG A 37 -4.12 5.26 0.89
CA ARG A 37 -4.22 3.79 0.80
C ARG A 37 -5.54 3.28 1.36
N GLN A 38 -6.57 4.11 1.45
CA GLN A 38 -7.89 3.65 1.86
C GLN A 38 -8.62 2.98 0.69
N LEU A 39 -9.42 1.97 1.00
CA LEU A 39 -10.25 1.28 0.01
C LEU A 39 -11.33 2.22 -0.53
N GLU A 40 -11.16 2.65 -1.77
CA GLU A 40 -12.12 3.49 -2.50
C GLU A 40 -13.11 2.63 -3.31
N PRO A 41 -14.31 3.15 -3.65
CA PRO A 41 -15.22 2.49 -4.58
C PRO A 41 -14.63 2.45 -6.00
N GLY A 42 -14.96 1.40 -6.75
CA GLY A 42 -14.52 1.19 -8.13
C GLY A 42 -13.13 0.57 -8.26
N LEU A 43 -12.50 0.17 -7.15
CA LEU A 43 -11.22 -0.52 -7.18
C LEU A 43 -11.44 -2.01 -7.49
N GLN A 44 -10.68 -2.53 -8.44
CA GLN A 44 -10.59 -3.95 -8.73
C GLN A 44 -9.31 -4.51 -8.11
N GLY A 45 -9.33 -5.77 -7.69
CA GLY A 45 -8.16 -6.34 -7.03
C GLY A 45 -8.36 -7.71 -6.42
N ILE A 46 -7.47 -8.05 -5.50
CA ILE A 46 -7.44 -9.33 -4.81
C ILE A 46 -7.45 -9.08 -3.31
N LEU A 47 -8.39 -9.72 -2.62
CA LEU A 47 -8.44 -9.73 -1.17
C LEU A 47 -7.67 -10.94 -0.64
N ILE A 48 -6.70 -10.66 0.21
CA ILE A 48 -5.79 -11.67 0.77
C ILE A 48 -5.96 -11.71 2.28
N THR A 49 -6.18 -12.90 2.82
CA THR A 49 -6.21 -13.10 4.28
C THR A 49 -4.90 -13.72 4.75
N CYS A 50 -4.37 -13.24 5.88
CA CYS A 50 -3.11 -13.70 6.47
C CYS A 50 -3.25 -14.02 7.97
N ASN A 51 -2.18 -14.52 8.60
CA ASN A 51 -2.11 -14.76 10.04
C ASN A 51 -1.11 -13.80 10.70
N MET A 52 -1.61 -12.76 11.38
CA MET A 52 -0.91 -11.75 12.22
C MET A 52 0.24 -10.94 11.58
N ASN A 53 0.80 -11.40 10.46
CA ASN A 53 1.98 -10.84 9.81
C ASN A 53 1.64 -10.18 8.46
N GLU A 54 0.86 -9.10 8.51
CA GLU A 54 0.40 -8.39 7.31
C GLU A 54 1.55 -7.90 6.41
N ARG A 55 2.63 -7.37 7.00
CA ARG A 55 3.78 -6.87 6.22
C ARG A 55 4.42 -7.96 5.36
N LYS A 56 4.66 -9.14 5.96
CA LYS A 56 5.20 -10.30 5.24
C LYS A 56 4.21 -10.81 4.22
N CYS A 57 2.91 -10.78 4.53
CA CYS A 57 1.88 -11.15 3.58
C CYS A 57 1.90 -10.24 2.33
N VAL A 58 2.09 -8.93 2.51
CA VAL A 58 2.15 -7.97 1.41
C VAL A 58 3.37 -8.26 0.52
N GLU A 59 4.54 -8.46 1.12
CA GLU A 59 5.78 -8.80 0.39
C GLU A 59 5.64 -10.12 -0.38
N GLU A 60 5.13 -11.16 0.28
CA GLU A 60 4.92 -12.48 -0.32
C GLU A 60 3.87 -12.41 -1.45
N ALA A 61 2.81 -11.63 -1.25
CA ALA A 61 1.79 -11.41 -2.26
C ALA A 61 2.34 -10.69 -3.49
N TYR A 62 3.17 -9.65 -3.32
CA TYR A 62 3.83 -9.01 -4.45
C TYR A 62 4.73 -9.98 -5.21
N SER A 63 5.53 -10.78 -4.50
CA SER A 63 6.39 -11.77 -5.15
C SER A 63 5.58 -12.77 -5.97
N LEU A 64 4.48 -13.26 -5.43
CA LEU A 64 3.60 -14.21 -6.11
C LEU A 64 2.90 -13.57 -7.31
N LEU A 65 2.26 -12.42 -7.10
CA LEU A 65 1.46 -11.77 -8.14
C LEU A 65 2.31 -11.24 -9.29
N ASN A 66 3.53 -10.79 -9.03
CA ASN A 66 4.46 -10.39 -10.09
C ASN A 66 4.91 -11.58 -10.93
N GLU A 67 5.24 -12.73 -10.32
CA GLU A 67 5.63 -13.95 -11.05
C GLU A 67 4.54 -14.36 -12.06
N TYR A 68 3.32 -14.57 -11.60
CA TYR A 68 2.21 -14.96 -12.48
C TYR A 68 1.71 -13.81 -13.37
N GLY A 69 1.88 -12.56 -12.91
CA GLY A 69 1.56 -11.38 -13.70
C GLY A 69 2.49 -11.24 -14.91
N ASP A 70 3.77 -11.50 -14.72
CA ASP A 70 4.78 -11.48 -15.79
C ASP A 70 4.58 -12.65 -16.75
N ASP A 71 4.23 -13.83 -16.25
CA ASP A 71 3.93 -14.99 -17.08
C ASP A 71 2.72 -14.79 -18.00
N MET A 72 1.65 -14.13 -17.50
CA MET A 72 0.40 -13.95 -18.27
C MET A 72 0.35 -12.66 -19.09
N TYR A 73 0.85 -11.55 -18.54
CA TYR A 73 0.69 -10.21 -19.13
C TYR A 73 2.02 -9.61 -19.61
N GLY A 74 3.15 -10.28 -19.34
CA GLY A 74 4.48 -9.80 -19.65
C GLY A 74 5.04 -8.85 -18.57
N PRO A 75 6.34 -8.52 -18.66
CA PRO A 75 7.01 -7.68 -17.68
C PRO A 75 6.40 -6.27 -17.62
N GLU A 76 6.34 -5.72 -16.42
CA GLU A 76 5.84 -4.37 -16.17
C GLU A 76 6.68 -3.32 -16.93
N LYS A 77 6.10 -2.72 -17.96
CA LYS A 77 6.72 -1.60 -18.68
C LYS A 77 6.41 -0.31 -17.92
N PHE A 78 7.36 0.14 -17.11
CA PHE A 78 7.35 1.53 -16.63
C PHE A 78 7.50 2.44 -17.85
N ILE A 79 6.52 3.30 -18.10
CA ILE A 79 6.57 4.26 -19.20
C ILE A 79 7.67 5.29 -18.89
N ASP A 80 8.68 5.27 -19.76
CA ASP A 80 9.71 6.26 -20.12
C ASP A 80 10.83 6.62 -19.15
N LYS A 81 11.99 5.99 -19.43
CA LYS A 81 13.33 6.36 -19.00
C LYS A 81 14.03 7.35 -19.94
N ASP A 82 13.49 7.69 -21.11
CA ASP A 82 14.32 8.28 -22.19
C ASP A 82 13.69 9.43 -23.00
N GLN A 83 13.15 10.47 -22.37
CA GLN A 83 12.99 11.74 -23.09
C GLN A 83 13.06 12.98 -22.19
N GLN A 84 14.09 13.79 -22.48
CA GLN A 84 14.38 15.16 -22.03
C GLN A 84 14.96 15.36 -20.62
N LEU A 85 16.29 15.40 -20.54
CA LEU A 85 17.02 16.68 -20.44
C LEU A 85 18.53 16.42 -20.72
N SER A 86 18.91 16.48 -21.99
CA SER A 86 20.29 16.73 -22.40
C SER A 86 20.43 18.23 -22.64
N GLY A 87 21.23 18.90 -21.81
CA GLY A 87 21.75 20.24 -22.08
C GLY A 87 21.26 21.33 -21.13
N SER A 88 22.02 21.59 -20.06
CA SER A 88 22.88 22.78 -19.96
C SER A 88 23.58 22.73 -18.60
N GLU A 89 24.91 22.64 -18.63
CA GLU A 89 25.76 22.96 -17.47
C GLU A 89 25.61 24.47 -17.24
N GLY A 90 25.15 24.86 -16.06
CA GLY A 90 25.00 26.26 -15.65
C GLY A 90 24.86 26.31 -14.14
N GLU A 91 25.93 26.77 -13.48
CA GLU A 91 26.01 26.98 -12.04
C GLU A 91 24.95 28.01 -11.58
N ASP A 92 23.80 27.56 -11.07
CA ASP A 92 22.85 28.34 -10.26
C ASP A 92 22.05 27.37 -9.33
N ASP A 93 22.79 26.65 -8.49
CA ASP A 93 22.33 25.48 -7.71
C ASP A 93 21.61 25.81 -6.39
N ASP A 94 20.36 26.30 -6.46
CA ASP A 94 19.40 26.05 -5.37
C ASP A 94 17.95 25.93 -5.88
N ALA A 95 17.54 26.82 -6.80
CA ALA A 95 16.19 26.81 -7.36
C ALA A 95 15.96 25.69 -8.39
N GLU A 96 16.89 25.49 -9.34
CA GLU A 96 16.77 24.41 -10.33
C GLU A 96 16.94 23.03 -9.70
N ALA A 97 17.83 22.90 -8.71
CA ALA A 97 18.01 21.68 -7.92
C ALA A 97 16.76 21.33 -7.10
N ALA A 98 16.11 22.33 -6.48
CA ALA A 98 14.84 22.15 -5.77
C ALA A 98 13.72 21.70 -6.72
N LEU A 99 13.58 22.32 -7.89
CA LEU A 99 12.58 21.93 -8.90
C LEU A 99 12.82 20.53 -9.45
N LYS A 100 14.07 20.15 -9.73
CA LYS A 100 14.42 18.80 -10.19
C LYS A 100 14.08 17.73 -9.14
N LYS A 101 14.28 18.06 -7.86
CA LYS A 101 13.88 17.19 -6.74
C LYS A 101 12.36 17.02 -6.66
N GLU A 102 11.60 18.11 -6.75
CA GLU A 102 10.14 18.07 -6.74
C GLU A 102 9.58 17.29 -7.94
N VAL A 103 10.13 17.50 -9.14
CA VAL A 103 9.77 16.71 -10.33
C VAL A 103 10.11 15.23 -10.14
N GLY A 104 11.24 14.92 -9.50
CA GLY A 104 11.59 13.55 -9.13
C GLY A 104 10.57 12.92 -8.18
N ASP A 105 10.16 13.65 -7.15
CA ASP A 105 9.16 13.19 -6.16
C ASP A 105 7.77 12.98 -6.81
N ILE A 106 7.38 13.85 -7.76
CA ILE A 106 6.14 13.71 -8.55
C ILE A 106 6.22 12.47 -9.46
N LYS A 107 7.34 12.25 -10.13
CA LYS A 107 7.54 11.07 -10.98
C LYS A 107 7.50 9.79 -10.16
N ALA A 108 8.21 9.74 -9.03
CA ALA A 108 8.23 8.58 -8.14
C ALA A 108 6.84 8.28 -7.53
N SER A 109 6.11 9.32 -7.11
CA SER A 109 4.75 9.15 -6.58
C SER A 109 3.73 8.73 -7.65
N THR A 110 3.93 9.16 -8.89
CA THR A 110 3.11 8.76 -10.04
C THR A 110 3.42 7.32 -10.45
N GLU A 111 4.69 6.95 -10.51
CA GLU A 111 5.12 5.57 -10.75
C GLU A 111 4.54 4.62 -9.70
N MET A 112 4.59 5.00 -8.42
CA MET A 112 4.03 4.20 -7.33
C MET A 112 2.50 4.03 -7.44
N ARG A 113 1.79 4.99 -8.04
CA ARG A 113 0.33 4.90 -8.30
C ARG A 113 -0.02 4.10 -9.54
N LEU A 114 0.89 4.00 -10.51
CA LEU A 114 0.67 3.32 -11.79
C LEU A 114 1.13 1.86 -11.79
N ARG A 115 1.68 1.36 -10.68
CA ARG A 115 2.07 -0.05 -10.56
C ARG A 115 0.89 -0.97 -10.77
N ARG A 116 1.12 -2.09 -11.46
CA ARG A 116 0.13 -3.15 -11.73
C ARG A 116 -0.54 -3.64 -10.45
N PHE A 117 0.23 -3.75 -9.37
CA PHE A 117 -0.24 -4.15 -8.06
C PHE A 117 0.03 -3.05 -7.03
N GLN A 118 -1.00 -2.69 -6.25
CA GLN A 118 -0.89 -1.71 -5.19
C GLN A 118 -1.60 -2.19 -3.92
N SER A 119 -0.86 -2.26 -2.82
CA SER A 119 -1.40 -2.55 -1.49
C SER A 119 -2.24 -1.38 -0.98
N VAL A 120 -3.45 -1.69 -0.57
CA VAL A 120 -4.45 -0.78 0.00
C VAL A 120 -4.90 -1.39 1.33
N GLU A 121 -5.10 -0.55 2.33
CA GLU A 121 -5.60 -0.95 3.63
C GLU A 121 -7.10 -1.27 3.51
N SER A 122 -7.45 -2.51 3.84
CA SER A 122 -8.85 -2.97 3.79
C SER A 122 -9.70 -2.44 4.95
N GLY A 123 -9.06 -1.90 5.99
CA GLY A 123 -9.71 -1.52 7.26
C GLY A 123 -9.99 -2.71 8.20
N ALA A 124 -9.65 -3.94 7.82
CA ALA A 124 -9.83 -5.14 8.64
C ALA A 124 -8.48 -5.79 8.98
N ASN A 125 -8.31 -6.17 10.25
CA ASN A 125 -7.11 -6.86 10.71
C ASN A 125 -6.90 -8.19 9.97
N ASN A 126 -5.66 -8.45 9.58
CA ASN A 126 -5.21 -9.64 8.87
C ASN A 126 -5.80 -9.80 7.46
N VAL A 127 -6.36 -8.73 6.89
CA VAL A 127 -6.93 -8.71 5.55
C VAL A 127 -6.27 -7.60 4.75
N VAL A 128 -5.59 -7.96 3.67
CA VAL A 128 -4.90 -7.03 2.79
C VAL A 128 -5.66 -6.97 1.47
N PHE A 129 -5.89 -5.77 0.94
CA PHE A 129 -6.41 -5.59 -0.41
C PHE A 129 -5.29 -5.18 -1.34
N ILE A 130 -5.12 -5.90 -2.45
CA ILE A 130 -4.18 -5.54 -3.51
C ILE A 130 -4.98 -5.11 -4.72
N ARG A 131 -4.96 -3.81 -5.00
CA ARG A 131 -5.54 -3.23 -6.20
C ARG A 131 -4.76 -3.70 -7.42
N THR A 132 -5.48 -4.06 -8.48
CA THR A 132 -4.93 -4.39 -9.79
C THR A 132 -5.25 -3.29 -10.81
N LEU A 133 -4.27 -2.93 -11.64
CA LEU A 133 -4.44 -2.00 -12.76
C LEU A 133 -4.24 -2.72 -14.08
N GLY A 134 -5.23 -2.67 -14.97
CA GLY A 134 -5.15 -3.28 -16.31
C GLY A 134 -5.10 -4.82 -16.31
N ILE A 135 -5.39 -5.45 -15.17
CA ILE A 135 -5.38 -6.91 -14.98
C ILE A 135 -6.73 -7.34 -14.44
N GLU A 136 -7.26 -8.42 -15.01
CA GLU A 136 -8.47 -9.08 -14.50
C GLU A 136 -8.11 -9.99 -13.31
N PRO A 137 -8.52 -9.67 -12.08
CA PRO A 137 -8.12 -10.41 -10.89
C PRO A 137 -8.66 -11.84 -10.88
N GLU A 138 -9.83 -12.08 -11.48
CA GLU A 138 -10.44 -13.42 -11.57
C GLU A 138 -9.56 -14.40 -12.35
N LYS A 139 -9.07 -14.00 -13.52
CA LYS A 139 -8.20 -14.83 -14.38
C LYS A 139 -6.86 -15.10 -13.69
N LEU A 140 -6.26 -14.08 -13.08
CA LEU A 140 -4.98 -14.22 -12.38
C LEU A 140 -5.10 -15.19 -11.20
N VAL A 141 -6.10 -15.02 -10.34
CA VAL A 141 -6.30 -15.93 -9.20
C VAL A 141 -6.65 -17.34 -9.67
N HIS A 142 -7.48 -17.49 -10.71
CA HIS A 142 -7.78 -18.80 -11.28
C HIS A 142 -6.53 -19.51 -11.78
N HIS A 143 -5.65 -18.80 -12.49
CA HIS A 143 -4.39 -19.35 -12.98
C HIS A 143 -3.48 -19.81 -11.83
N ILE A 144 -3.32 -18.98 -10.79
CA ILE A 144 -2.52 -19.31 -9.60
C ILE A 144 -3.04 -20.57 -8.91
N LEU A 145 -4.37 -20.65 -8.70
CA LEU A 145 -4.99 -21.80 -8.04
C LEU A 145 -4.93 -23.06 -8.91
N GLN A 146 -5.08 -22.92 -10.23
CA GLN A 146 -4.98 -24.02 -11.18
C GLN A 146 -3.55 -24.56 -11.25
N ASP A 147 -2.54 -23.70 -11.26
CA ASP A 147 -1.13 -24.12 -11.23
C ASP A 147 -0.80 -24.81 -9.90
N MET A 148 -1.21 -24.24 -8.77
CA MET A 148 -1.06 -24.88 -7.46
C MET A 148 -1.75 -26.26 -7.41
N TYR A 149 -2.92 -26.40 -8.05
CA TYR A 149 -3.61 -27.68 -8.15
C TYR A 149 -2.85 -28.71 -8.98
N LYS A 150 -2.19 -28.29 -10.06
CA LYS A 150 -1.39 -29.16 -10.95
C LYS A 150 -0.04 -29.52 -10.34
N THR A 151 0.71 -28.54 -9.86
CA THR A 151 2.07 -28.73 -9.31
C THR A 151 2.08 -29.30 -7.90
N LYS A 152 0.99 -29.14 -7.14
CA LYS A 152 0.87 -29.46 -5.71
C LYS A 152 1.92 -28.77 -4.83
N LYS A 153 2.57 -27.72 -5.32
CA LYS A 153 3.58 -26.95 -4.60
C LYS A 153 2.94 -25.68 -4.03
N LYS A 154 3.13 -25.46 -2.73
CA LYS A 154 2.75 -24.21 -2.07
C LYS A 154 3.89 -23.21 -2.22
N LYS A 155 3.67 -22.15 -3.00
CA LYS A 155 4.62 -21.03 -3.12
C LYS A 155 4.51 -20.05 -1.94
N THR A 156 3.41 -20.10 -1.21
CA THR A 156 3.07 -19.18 -0.12
C THR A 156 3.13 -19.84 1.26
N ARG A 157 3.50 -19.08 2.29
CA ARG A 157 3.54 -19.47 3.70
C ARG A 157 2.57 -18.67 4.55
N VAL A 158 2.43 -17.37 4.29
CA VAL A 158 1.63 -16.46 5.11
C VAL A 158 0.22 -16.27 4.55
N ILE A 159 0.05 -16.41 3.24
CA ILE A 159 -1.24 -16.26 2.56
C ILE A 159 -2.14 -17.48 2.83
N LEU A 160 -3.30 -17.23 3.42
CA LEU A 160 -4.29 -18.27 3.75
C LEU A 160 -5.37 -18.43 2.68
N ARG A 161 -5.88 -17.32 2.15
CA ARG A 161 -6.95 -17.28 1.16
C ARG A 161 -6.74 -16.08 0.24
N MET A 162 -7.00 -16.29 -1.05
CA MET A 162 -7.07 -15.24 -2.06
C MET A 162 -8.48 -15.23 -2.65
N LEU A 163 -9.11 -14.06 -2.68
CA LEU A 163 -10.43 -13.84 -3.25
C LEU A 163 -10.31 -12.76 -4.33
N PRO A 164 -10.60 -13.07 -5.61
CA PRO A 164 -10.64 -12.04 -6.63
C PRO A 164 -11.86 -11.14 -6.38
N ILE A 165 -11.66 -9.83 -6.48
CA ILE A 165 -12.68 -8.80 -6.34
C ILE A 165 -12.77 -8.05 -7.66
N SER A 166 -13.86 -8.29 -8.38
CA SER A 166 -14.16 -7.65 -9.68
C SER A 166 -14.48 -6.16 -9.52
N GLY A 167 -14.92 -5.75 -8.34
CA GLY A 167 -14.62 -4.42 -7.82
C GLY A 167 -15.39 -4.05 -6.55
N THR A 168 -15.09 -2.86 -6.02
CA THR A 168 -15.61 -2.36 -4.76
C THR A 168 -16.72 -1.32 -4.96
N CYS A 169 -17.67 -1.23 -4.04
CA CYS A 169 -18.68 -0.17 -4.03
C CYS A 169 -18.92 0.31 -2.60
N LYS A 170 -19.54 1.49 -2.46
CA LYS A 170 -20.00 1.94 -1.15
C LYS A 170 -21.18 1.08 -0.71
N ALA A 171 -21.33 0.90 0.61
CA ALA A 171 -22.40 0.08 1.20
C ALA A 171 -23.79 0.76 1.16
N PHE A 172 -24.14 1.37 0.03
CA PHE A 172 -25.47 1.91 -0.25
C PHE A 172 -26.27 0.90 -1.08
N LEU A 173 -27.56 0.74 -0.77
CA LEU A 173 -28.42 -0.23 -1.45
C LEU A 173 -28.50 0.02 -2.96
N GLU A 174 -28.52 1.28 -3.38
CA GLU A 174 -28.59 1.66 -4.80
C GLU A 174 -27.31 1.30 -5.56
N ASP A 175 -26.16 1.61 -4.97
CA ASP A 175 -24.85 1.33 -5.57
C ASP A 175 -24.62 -0.18 -5.67
N MET A 176 -24.95 -0.94 -4.61
CA MET A 176 -24.85 -2.40 -4.63
C MET A 176 -25.72 -3.03 -5.71
N LYS A 177 -26.95 -2.54 -5.95
CA LYS A 177 -27.83 -3.06 -7.00
C LYS A 177 -27.27 -2.79 -8.41
N LYS A 178 -26.87 -1.54 -8.68
CA LYS A 178 -26.26 -1.16 -9.97
C LYS A 178 -25.00 -1.97 -10.26
N TYR A 179 -24.16 -2.15 -9.24
CA TYR A 179 -22.95 -2.95 -9.36
C TYR A 179 -23.31 -4.42 -9.64
N ALA A 180 -24.21 -5.01 -8.84
CA ALA A 180 -24.65 -6.39 -9.03
C ALA A 180 -25.21 -6.63 -10.43
N GLU A 181 -26.06 -5.74 -10.95
CA GLU A 181 -26.58 -5.84 -12.32
C GLU A 181 -25.42 -5.91 -13.33
N THR A 182 -24.46 -4.99 -13.26
CA THR A 182 -23.32 -4.93 -14.18
C THR A 182 -22.51 -6.24 -14.22
N PHE A 183 -22.26 -6.86 -13.06
CA PHE A 183 -21.44 -8.09 -12.98
C PHE A 183 -22.24 -9.37 -13.18
N LEU A 184 -23.52 -9.41 -12.82
CA LEU A 184 -24.35 -10.60 -12.97
C LEU A 184 -24.83 -10.75 -14.41
N GLU A 185 -25.04 -9.65 -15.14
CA GLU A 185 -25.54 -9.68 -16.51
C GLU A 185 -24.83 -10.68 -17.44
N PRO A 186 -23.48 -10.72 -17.52
CA PRO A 186 -22.77 -11.69 -18.38
C PRO A 186 -23.03 -13.17 -18.04
N TRP A 187 -23.34 -13.47 -16.77
CA TRP A 187 -23.47 -14.85 -16.28
C TRP A 187 -24.92 -15.35 -16.27
N PHE A 188 -25.90 -14.45 -16.14
CA PHE A 188 -27.31 -14.79 -15.97
C PHE A 188 -28.22 -14.35 -17.12
N LYS A 189 -27.77 -13.46 -18.03
CA LYS A 189 -28.53 -13.18 -19.25
C LYS A 189 -28.43 -14.36 -20.22
N ALA A 190 -29.53 -14.63 -20.92
CA ALA A 190 -29.63 -15.72 -21.89
C ALA A 190 -28.47 -15.64 -22.93
N PRO A 191 -27.88 -16.79 -23.33
CA PRO A 191 -28.33 -18.16 -23.11
C PRO A 191 -27.89 -18.80 -21.78
N ASN A 192 -27.13 -18.08 -20.94
CA ASN A 192 -26.58 -18.63 -19.70
C ASN A 192 -27.65 -18.64 -18.59
N LYS A 193 -27.98 -19.84 -18.06
CA LYS A 193 -28.86 -20.02 -16.90
C LYS A 193 -28.03 -20.51 -15.71
N GLY A 194 -27.22 -19.63 -15.14
CA GLY A 194 -26.49 -19.92 -13.92
C GLY A 194 -27.42 -19.99 -12.71
N THR A 195 -27.13 -20.88 -11.76
CA THR A 195 -27.66 -20.80 -10.39
C THR A 195 -26.72 -19.98 -9.53
N PHE A 196 -27.24 -19.16 -8.60
CA PHE A 196 -26.42 -18.36 -7.69
C PHE A 196 -26.80 -18.58 -6.23
N GLN A 197 -25.85 -18.26 -5.36
CA GLN A 197 -26.06 -18.18 -3.91
C GLN A 197 -25.53 -16.83 -3.42
N ILE A 198 -26.35 -16.12 -2.64
CA ILE A 198 -25.91 -14.90 -1.98
C ILE A 198 -25.47 -15.29 -0.56
N VAL A 199 -24.20 -15.02 -0.25
CA VAL A 199 -23.64 -15.20 1.08
C VAL A 199 -23.27 -13.83 1.62
N TYR A 200 -23.90 -13.41 2.71
CA TYR A 200 -23.54 -12.20 3.44
C TYR A 200 -23.02 -12.57 4.82
N LYS A 201 -22.07 -11.78 5.33
CA LYS A 201 -21.54 -11.92 6.68
C LYS A 201 -22.15 -10.80 7.53
N SER A 202 -22.87 -11.16 8.59
CA SER A 202 -23.41 -10.21 9.57
C SER A 202 -22.33 -9.72 10.53
#